data_AF-A0A5M9NZP8-F1
#
_entry.id   AF-A0A5M9NZP8-F1
#
_cell.length_a   1.000
_cell.length_b   1.000
_cell.length_c   1.000
_cell.angle_alpha   90.00
_cell.angle_beta   90.00
_cell.angle_gamma   90.00
#
_symmetry.space_group_name_H-M   'P 1'
#
loop_
_entity.id
_entity.type
_entity.pdbx_description
1 polymer ?
#
loop_
_entity_poly.entity_id
_entity_poly.type
_entity_poly.pdbx_seq_one_letter_code
_entity_poly.pdbx_strand_id
1 'polypeptide(L)'
;MVEDCNVNKLRNNCFRQSKVPGEFMLQLRVPGGLIDSKWLDVIQHVCKTWGNGYFHLGVRQTLNAPGIKAKDVPAVNRFIQPYLDAIEHEMCGVNIETGKGYPYIAPRNIMACIGETHCIKANVNTQKLAQKLEKIIYPNPYHIKISVSGCPNDCGKAHFQDFGIIGCTKPIYDMDRCIGCGACMRKCEKAATRVLSLNDRGKIDKDTCCCVGCGECVIACPTGAWRRPDKDFYKIILGGRTGKQYPRMGKMFANWLTEESVLAIMSNWPRFSEWVLGGKPVYIHGGHLIDRAGYEKFKEFMLEGVTLNPEAFIAEHINWTETEYRSNIHVKPLEKHLTVK
;
A
#
# COMPACT_ATOMS: atom_id res chain seq x y z
N MET A 1 21.06 31.04 14.69
CA MET A 1 20.59 31.82 13.53
C MET A 1 19.70 30.91 12.70
N VAL A 2 18.50 31.36 12.33
CA VAL A 2 17.60 30.60 11.45
C VAL A 2 18.16 30.70 10.04
N GLU A 3 18.58 29.58 9.44
CA GLU A 3 19.06 29.56 8.06
C GLU A 3 17.90 29.90 7.11
N ASP A 4 18.07 30.92 6.28
CA ASP A 4 17.13 31.26 5.21
C ASP A 4 17.17 30.15 4.15
N CYS A 5 16.10 29.37 4.05
CA CYS A 5 16.03 28.22 3.17
C CYS A 5 14.62 28.01 2.59
N ASN A 6 14.56 27.53 1.35
CA ASN A 6 13.29 27.21 0.71
C ASN A 6 12.75 25.85 1.19
N VAL A 7 11.94 25.89 2.24
CA VAL A 7 11.33 24.70 2.87
C VAL A 7 10.55 23.84 1.86
N ASN A 8 9.85 24.46 0.90
CA ASN A 8 9.06 23.72 -0.09
C ASN A 8 9.96 22.94 -1.06
N LYS A 9 11.08 23.52 -1.50
CA LYS A 9 12.07 22.86 -2.35
C LYS A 9 12.71 21.67 -1.62
N LEU A 10 13.11 21.86 -0.36
CA LEU A 10 13.68 20.80 0.47
C LEU A 10 12.67 19.69 0.76
N ARG A 11 11.41 20.06 1.02
CA ARG A 11 10.31 19.11 1.20
C ARG A 11 10.10 18.24 -0.03
N ASN A 12 10.11 18.81 -1.24
CA ASN A 12 10.01 18.03 -2.47
C ASN A 12 11.18 17.07 -2.66
N ASN A 13 12.35 17.41 -2.14
CA ASN A 13 13.55 16.58 -2.13
C ASN A 13 13.59 15.52 -1.00
N CYS A 14 12.44 15.18 -0.40
CA CYS A 14 12.28 14.24 0.71
C CYS A 14 12.91 14.67 2.05
N PHE A 15 13.19 15.96 2.25
CA PHE A 15 13.61 16.51 3.54
C PHE A 15 12.42 17.18 4.25
N ARG A 16 11.89 16.56 5.31
CA ARG A 16 10.77 17.12 6.07
C ARG A 16 11.25 18.06 7.17
N GLN A 17 10.70 19.25 7.23
CA GLN A 17 11.01 20.20 8.29
C GLN A 17 10.69 19.60 9.68
N SER A 18 11.62 19.78 10.61
CA SER A 18 11.46 19.40 12.01
C SER A 18 10.72 20.51 12.79
N LYS A 19 10.61 20.35 14.12
CA LYS A 19 10.13 21.42 15.01
C LYS A 19 11.17 22.54 15.20
N VAL A 20 12.43 22.28 14.87
CA VAL A 20 13.53 23.24 14.96
C VAL A 20 13.70 23.91 13.58
N PRO A 21 13.55 25.24 13.47
CA PRO A 21 13.76 25.95 12.20
C PRO A 21 15.14 25.69 11.60
N GLY A 22 15.21 25.48 10.28
CA GLY A 22 16.44 25.15 9.56
C GLY A 22 16.90 23.68 9.68
N GLU A 23 16.17 22.86 10.44
CA GLU A 23 16.47 21.43 10.60
C GLU A 23 15.40 20.55 9.94
N PHE A 24 15.86 19.48 9.29
CA PHE A 24 15.07 18.58 8.48
C PHE A 24 15.32 17.11 8.81
N MET A 25 14.40 16.27 8.40
CA MET A 25 14.49 14.82 8.43
C MET A 25 14.50 14.29 7.00
N LEU A 26 15.60 13.65 6.60
CA LEU A 26 15.65 12.88 5.36
C LEU A 26 14.77 11.65 5.49
N GLN A 27 14.03 11.31 4.42
CA GLN A 27 13.29 10.05 4.30
C GLN A 27 13.77 9.27 3.08
N LEU A 28 14.57 8.24 3.29
CA LEU A 28 14.95 7.31 2.24
C LEU A 28 13.79 6.34 1.96
N ARG A 29 13.40 6.26 0.68
CA ARG A 29 12.35 5.37 0.18
C ARG A 29 12.84 3.93 0.21
N VAL A 30 11.94 3.01 0.52
CA VAL A 30 12.14 1.56 0.46
C VAL A 30 10.87 0.93 -0.13
N PRO A 31 10.68 0.95 -1.46
CA PRO A 31 9.49 0.40 -2.09
C PRO A 31 9.33 -1.09 -1.74
N GLY A 32 8.26 -1.42 -1.01
CA GLY A 32 7.98 -2.77 -0.51
C GLY A 32 8.55 -3.11 0.88
N GLY A 33 9.48 -2.28 1.40
CA GLY A 33 10.01 -2.41 2.75
C GLY A 33 11.05 -3.52 2.96
N LEU A 34 11.53 -4.16 1.88
CA LEU A 34 12.61 -5.16 1.92
C LEU A 34 13.82 -4.68 1.12
N ILE A 35 14.99 -4.62 1.75
CA ILE A 35 16.24 -4.14 1.16
C ILE A 35 17.43 -4.93 1.68
N ASP A 36 18.55 -4.82 0.96
CA ASP A 36 19.85 -5.30 1.39
C ASP A 36 20.28 -4.60 2.71
N SER A 37 20.74 -5.41 3.66
CA SER A 37 21.24 -4.97 4.96
C SER A 37 22.37 -3.94 4.88
N LYS A 38 23.18 -3.93 3.81
CA LYS A 38 24.28 -2.96 3.65
C LYS A 38 23.83 -1.49 3.69
N TRP A 39 22.57 -1.23 3.33
CA TRP A 39 22.01 0.12 3.36
C TRP A 39 21.73 0.63 4.78
N LEU A 40 21.75 -0.25 5.78
CA LEU A 40 21.69 0.13 7.19
C LEU A 40 22.94 0.92 7.61
N ASP A 41 24.11 0.59 7.05
CA ASP A 41 25.36 1.34 7.31
C ASP A 41 25.30 2.74 6.71
N VAL A 42 24.71 2.87 5.51
CA VAL A 42 24.52 4.16 4.84
C VAL A 42 23.64 5.08 5.68
N ILE A 43 22.46 4.62 6.11
CA ILE A 43 21.60 5.48 6.94
C ILE A 43 22.21 5.76 8.32
N GLN A 44 22.90 4.78 8.92
CA GLN A 44 23.60 5.00 10.18
C GLN A 44 24.64 6.11 10.04
N HIS A 45 25.43 6.09 8.96
CA HIS A 45 26.41 7.13 8.68
C HIS A 45 25.73 8.50 8.54
N VAL A 46 24.64 8.60 7.77
CA VAL A 46 23.90 9.87 7.63
C VAL A 46 23.42 10.41 8.99
N CYS A 47 22.85 9.54 9.83
CA CYS A 47 22.39 9.89 11.17
C CYS A 47 23.51 10.43 12.06
N LYS A 48 24.71 9.84 12.01
CA LYS A 48 25.88 10.23 12.83
C LYS A 48 26.60 11.47 12.31
N THR A 49 26.69 11.63 10.98
CA THR A 49 27.51 12.68 10.35
C THR A 49 26.74 13.99 10.18
N TRP A 50 25.50 13.94 9.68
CA TRP A 50 24.68 15.14 9.41
C TRP A 50 23.40 15.20 10.24
N GLY A 51 22.94 14.07 10.77
CA GLY A 51 21.78 14.01 11.64
C GLY A 51 22.12 14.34 13.10
N ASN A 52 21.16 14.05 13.98
CA ASN A 52 21.31 14.21 15.43
C ASN A 52 21.68 12.91 16.16
N GLY A 53 22.17 11.90 15.44
CA GLY A 53 22.52 10.58 15.97
C GLY A 53 21.36 9.60 16.12
N TYR A 54 20.10 10.05 16.06
CA TYR A 54 18.93 9.17 16.13
C TYR A 54 18.54 8.64 14.75
N PHE A 55 17.94 7.45 14.75
CA PHE A 55 17.35 6.82 13.57
C PHE A 55 15.85 6.58 13.81
N HIS A 56 15.03 6.80 12.78
CA HIS A 56 13.58 6.57 12.86
C HIS A 56 13.11 5.64 11.73
N LEU A 57 12.47 4.54 12.11
CA LEU A 57 11.73 3.68 11.18
C LEU A 57 10.43 4.38 10.78
N GLY A 58 10.30 4.69 9.49
CA GLY A 58 9.14 5.40 8.99
C GLY A 58 7.88 4.55 9.07
N VAL A 59 6.77 5.21 9.38
CA VAL A 59 5.42 4.59 9.35
C VAL A 59 5.02 4.08 7.96
N ARG A 60 5.78 4.43 6.92
CA ARG A 60 5.65 3.91 5.56
C ARG A 60 6.86 3.09 5.11
N GLN A 61 7.55 2.46 6.05
CA GLN A 61 8.73 1.63 5.79
C GLN A 61 9.91 2.41 5.19
N THR A 62 10.05 3.70 5.54
CA THR A 62 11.21 4.51 5.10
C THR A 62 12.32 4.47 6.15
N LEU A 63 13.57 4.63 5.72
CA LEU A 63 14.70 4.86 6.62
C LEU A 63 14.86 6.37 6.83
N ASN A 64 14.75 6.88 8.05
CA ASN A 64 14.76 8.33 8.27
C ASN A 64 15.91 8.79 9.17
N ALA A 65 16.55 9.87 8.76
CA ALA A 65 17.61 10.57 9.50
C ALA A 65 17.12 11.98 9.90
N PRO A 66 16.67 12.17 11.16
CA PRO A 66 16.35 13.48 11.71
C PRO A 66 17.62 14.29 12.03
N GLY A 67 17.47 15.61 12.16
CA GLY A 67 18.55 16.48 12.64
C GLY A 67 19.38 17.20 11.57
N ILE A 68 19.09 16.97 10.29
CA ILE A 68 19.92 17.48 9.19
C ILE A 68 19.70 18.97 8.99
N LYS A 69 20.77 19.77 9.02
CA LYS A 69 20.68 21.22 8.77
C LYS A 69 20.51 21.51 7.27
N ALA A 70 19.83 22.60 6.93
CA ALA A 70 19.52 22.95 5.55
C ALA A 70 20.79 23.05 4.68
N LYS A 71 21.86 23.65 5.23
CA LYS A 71 23.17 23.76 4.56
C LYS A 71 23.83 22.42 4.20
N ASP A 72 23.51 21.34 4.93
CA ASP A 72 24.16 20.03 4.76
C ASP A 72 23.44 19.15 3.73
N VAL A 73 22.23 19.53 3.32
CA VAL A 73 21.42 18.78 2.34
C VAL A 73 22.18 18.43 1.05
N PRO A 74 22.93 19.35 0.40
CA PRO A 74 23.69 19.01 -0.80
C PRO A 74 24.77 17.94 -0.55
N ALA A 75 25.39 17.93 0.62
CA ALA A 75 26.40 16.92 0.97
C ALA A 75 25.74 15.55 1.22
N VAL A 76 24.61 15.54 1.94
CA VAL A 76 23.81 14.33 2.16
C VAL A 76 23.34 13.74 0.82
N ASN A 77 22.81 14.56 -0.09
CA ASN A 77 22.34 14.10 -1.41
C ASN A 77 23.45 13.44 -2.24
N ARG A 78 24.66 13.99 -2.23
CA ARG A 78 25.81 13.34 -2.88
C ARG A 78 26.17 12.00 -2.25
N PHE A 79 26.13 11.92 -0.91
CA PHE A 79 26.46 10.70 -0.19
C PHE A 79 25.45 9.58 -0.43
N ILE A 80 24.15 9.89 -0.47
CA ILE A 80 23.09 8.88 -0.69
C ILE A 80 22.89 8.52 -2.16
N GLN A 81 23.60 9.15 -3.11
CA GLN A 81 23.42 8.89 -4.54
C GLN A 81 23.51 7.39 -4.89
N PRO A 82 24.51 6.60 -4.40
CA PRO A 82 24.56 5.17 -4.67
C PRO A 82 23.36 4.38 -4.13
N TYR A 83 22.75 4.85 -3.03
CA TYR A 83 21.51 4.28 -2.52
C TYR A 83 20.34 4.56 -3.47
N LEU A 84 20.25 5.79 -3.98
CA LEU A 84 19.21 6.15 -4.95
C LEU A 84 19.35 5.35 -6.24
N ASP A 85 20.57 5.21 -6.75
CA ASP A 85 20.82 4.44 -7.97
C ASP A 85 20.40 2.97 -7.78
N ALA A 86 20.79 2.34 -6.66
CA ALA A 86 20.43 0.95 -6.39
C ALA A 86 18.92 0.74 -6.15
N ILE A 87 18.26 1.63 -5.42
CA ILE A 87 16.84 1.47 -5.07
C ILE A 87 15.93 1.90 -6.21
N GLU A 88 16.16 3.07 -6.80
CA GLU A 88 15.26 3.63 -7.81
C GLU A 88 15.57 3.03 -9.20
N HIS A 89 16.84 2.93 -9.61
CA HIS A 89 17.21 2.41 -10.93
C HIS A 89 17.30 0.89 -10.95
N GLU A 90 18.17 0.29 -10.14
CA GLU A 90 18.47 -1.13 -10.25
C GLU A 90 17.30 -2.00 -9.76
N MET A 91 16.73 -1.66 -8.59
CA MET A 91 15.65 -2.46 -7.98
C MET A 91 14.28 -2.15 -8.59
N CYS A 92 13.96 -0.88 -8.86
CA CYS A 92 12.63 -0.49 -9.34
C CYS A 92 12.57 -0.14 -10.83
N GLY A 93 13.70 0.10 -11.50
CA GLY A 93 13.70 0.47 -12.93
C GLY A 93 13.08 1.84 -13.20
N VAL A 94 13.09 2.74 -12.20
CA VAL A 94 12.61 4.11 -12.29
C VAL A 94 13.71 4.97 -12.94
N ASN A 95 13.35 5.87 -13.85
CA ASN A 95 14.30 6.79 -14.48
C ASN A 95 14.24 8.19 -13.85
N ILE A 96 15.26 8.57 -13.07
CA ILE A 96 15.39 9.86 -12.38
C ILE A 96 16.84 10.37 -12.38
N GLU A 97 17.03 11.68 -12.26
CA GLU A 97 18.35 12.26 -11.94
C GLU A 97 18.61 12.13 -10.43
N THR A 98 19.58 11.31 -10.01
CA THR A 98 19.88 11.04 -8.59
C THR A 98 20.89 12.01 -7.98
N GLY A 99 21.66 12.73 -8.79
CA GLY A 99 22.77 13.59 -8.34
C GLY A 99 22.36 14.77 -7.42
N LYS A 100 21.07 15.11 -7.36
CA LYS A 100 20.51 16.16 -6.48
C LYS A 100 19.54 15.60 -5.43
N GLY A 101 19.53 14.30 -5.20
CA GLY A 101 18.56 13.65 -4.33
C GLY A 101 17.22 13.37 -5.04
N TYR A 102 16.17 13.13 -4.27
CA TYR A 102 14.85 12.82 -4.80
C TYR A 102 14.20 14.00 -5.56
N PRO A 103 13.55 13.79 -6.72
CA PRO A 103 12.82 14.87 -7.41
C PRO A 103 11.50 15.26 -6.72
N TYR A 104 10.79 14.28 -6.15
CA TYR A 104 9.48 14.48 -5.53
C TYR A 104 9.28 13.65 -4.26
N ILE A 105 8.50 14.20 -3.33
CA ILE A 105 8.02 13.54 -2.11
C ILE A 105 6.54 13.09 -2.20
N ALA A 106 5.86 13.49 -3.28
CA ALA A 106 4.41 13.48 -3.36
C ALA A 106 3.85 12.05 -3.39
N PRO A 107 4.23 11.17 -4.33
CA PRO A 107 4.06 9.74 -4.17
C PRO A 107 4.78 9.30 -2.91
N ARG A 108 4.05 8.75 -1.97
CA ARG A 108 4.66 8.23 -0.74
C ARG A 108 5.30 6.88 -1.05
N ASN A 109 6.27 6.50 -0.23
CA ASN A 109 6.85 5.15 -0.31
C ASN A 109 5.76 4.08 -0.35
N ILE A 110 5.84 3.16 -1.31
CA ILE A 110 4.90 2.06 -1.44
C ILE A 110 5.19 1.07 -0.31
N MET A 111 4.18 0.82 0.52
CA MET A 111 4.32 -0.15 1.60
C MET A 111 4.03 -1.56 1.08
N ALA A 112 4.69 -2.57 1.64
CA ALA A 112 4.26 -3.94 1.45
C ALA A 112 4.49 -4.81 2.70
N CYS A 113 3.67 -5.84 2.88
CA CYS A 113 4.05 -6.91 3.79
C CYS A 113 5.15 -7.78 3.15
N ILE A 114 5.79 -8.65 3.94
CA ILE A 114 6.86 -9.53 3.44
C ILE A 114 6.41 -10.42 2.27
N GLY A 115 5.12 -10.76 2.20
CA GLY A 115 4.53 -11.51 1.10
C GLY A 115 5.16 -12.89 0.91
N GLU A 116 5.12 -13.39 -0.33
CA GLU A 116 5.63 -14.72 -0.70
C GLU A 116 7.14 -14.90 -0.43
N THR A 117 7.89 -13.81 -0.27
CA THR A 117 9.32 -13.92 0.06
C THR A 117 9.58 -14.66 1.39
N HIS A 118 8.57 -14.75 2.27
CA HIS A 118 8.68 -15.49 3.53
C HIS A 118 7.35 -16.03 4.08
N CYS A 119 6.24 -15.32 3.89
CA CYS A 119 4.99 -15.64 4.58
C CYS A 119 4.23 -16.79 3.92
N ILE A 120 4.00 -17.87 4.67
CA ILE A 120 3.22 -19.05 4.23
C ILE A 120 1.77 -18.75 3.81
N LYS A 121 1.21 -17.63 4.25
CA LYS A 121 -0.16 -17.21 3.91
C LYS A 121 -0.23 -16.34 2.66
N ALA A 122 0.90 -15.88 2.15
CA ALA A 122 0.92 -15.02 0.99
C ALA A 122 0.36 -15.75 -0.22
N ASN A 123 -0.46 -15.04 -0.99
CA ASN A 123 -0.98 -15.52 -2.25
C ASN A 123 -0.13 -15.07 -3.43
N VAL A 124 0.68 -14.01 -3.25
CA VAL A 124 1.40 -13.30 -4.31
C VAL A 124 2.72 -12.73 -3.75
N ASN A 125 3.67 -12.46 -4.65
CA ASN A 125 4.89 -11.75 -4.32
C ASN A 125 4.68 -10.23 -4.24
N THR A 126 4.54 -9.73 -3.02
CA THR A 126 4.28 -8.31 -2.77
C THR A 126 5.46 -7.39 -3.08
N GLN A 127 6.69 -7.89 -2.94
CA GLN A 127 7.91 -7.11 -3.15
C GLN A 127 8.09 -6.78 -4.63
N LYS A 128 7.96 -7.79 -5.50
CA LYS A 128 8.00 -7.62 -6.96
C LYS A 128 6.91 -6.65 -7.45
N LEU A 129 5.68 -6.80 -6.95
CA LEU A 129 4.59 -5.90 -7.34
C LEU A 129 4.85 -4.46 -6.87
N ALA A 130 5.33 -4.26 -5.63
CA ALA A 130 5.65 -2.92 -5.13
C ALA A 130 6.72 -2.22 -5.99
N GLN A 131 7.75 -2.94 -6.42
CA GLN A 131 8.80 -2.43 -7.31
C GLN A 131 8.25 -2.03 -8.69
N LYS A 132 7.40 -2.87 -9.29
CA LYS A 132 6.73 -2.58 -10.57
C LYS A 132 5.82 -1.35 -10.47
N LEU A 133 5.09 -1.21 -9.36
CA LEU A 133 4.23 -0.05 -9.11
C LEU A 133 5.05 1.23 -8.89
N GLU A 134 6.20 1.12 -8.23
CA GLU A 134 7.10 2.27 -8.03
C GLU A 134 7.51 2.85 -9.38
N LYS A 135 7.91 2.00 -10.34
CA LYS A 135 8.25 2.41 -11.72
C LYS A 135 7.14 3.21 -12.41
N ILE A 136 5.89 2.85 -12.16
CA ILE A 136 4.72 3.46 -12.82
C ILE A 136 4.36 4.80 -12.17
N ILE A 137 4.53 4.89 -10.85
CA ILE A 137 4.00 5.97 -10.04
C ILE A 137 5.06 7.02 -9.69
N TYR A 138 6.33 6.64 -9.69
CA TYR A 138 7.47 7.50 -9.38
C TYR A 138 8.37 7.65 -10.62
N PRO A 139 8.90 8.86 -10.92
CA PRO A 139 8.66 10.15 -10.27
C PRO A 139 7.32 10.80 -10.69
N ASN A 140 6.63 11.47 -9.77
CA ASN A 140 5.39 12.20 -10.06
C ASN A 140 5.20 13.34 -9.04
N PRO A 141 4.73 14.54 -9.42
CA PRO A 141 4.42 15.62 -8.49
C PRO A 141 3.11 15.44 -7.70
N TYR A 142 2.23 14.50 -8.08
CA TYR A 142 0.92 14.29 -7.44
C TYR A 142 0.97 13.30 -6.28
N HIS A 143 0.23 13.59 -5.22
CA HIS A 143 0.24 12.79 -3.99
C HIS A 143 -0.56 11.49 -4.14
N ILE A 144 0.04 10.39 -3.69
CA ILE A 144 -0.62 9.08 -3.60
C ILE A 144 0.02 8.23 -2.53
N LYS A 145 -0.79 7.44 -1.83
CA LYS A 145 -0.37 6.36 -0.95
C LYS A 145 -0.81 5.02 -1.49
N ILE A 146 0.15 4.11 -1.64
CA ILE A 146 -0.09 2.74 -2.08
C ILE A 146 0.38 1.78 -0.98
N SER A 147 -0.34 0.68 -0.79
CA SER A 147 0.15 -0.47 -0.03
C SER A 147 -0.22 -1.78 -0.71
N VAL A 148 0.68 -2.75 -0.63
CA VAL A 148 0.53 -4.10 -1.18
C VAL A 148 0.51 -5.13 -0.05
N SER A 149 -0.58 -5.89 0.07
CA SER A 149 -0.74 -6.98 1.02
C SER A 149 -0.84 -8.31 0.28
N GLY A 150 -0.08 -9.32 0.69
CA GLY A 150 -0.01 -10.59 -0.04
C GLY A 150 -1.26 -11.47 0.10
N CYS A 151 -2.11 -11.20 1.09
CA CYS A 151 -3.35 -11.92 1.32
C CYS A 151 -4.40 -11.03 2.03
N PRO A 152 -5.67 -11.47 2.11
CA PRO A 152 -6.76 -10.73 2.76
C PRO A 152 -6.58 -10.41 4.26
N ASN A 153 -5.56 -10.95 4.93
CA ASN A 153 -5.20 -10.51 6.30
C ASN A 153 -4.78 -9.04 6.37
N ASP A 154 -4.36 -8.48 5.24
CA ASP A 154 -4.05 -7.07 5.07
C ASP A 154 -3.04 -6.51 6.08
N CYS A 155 -1.89 -7.19 6.24
CA CYS A 155 -0.82 -6.73 7.13
C CYS A 155 -0.25 -5.37 6.72
N GLY A 156 -0.25 -5.02 5.43
CA GLY A 156 0.19 -3.73 4.90
C GLY A 156 -0.80 -2.58 5.11
N LYS A 157 -2.02 -2.86 5.57
CA LYS A 157 -3.09 -1.86 5.76
C LYS A 157 -3.51 -1.19 4.43
N ALA A 158 -3.66 -2.01 3.40
CA ALA A 158 -4.18 -1.66 2.08
C ALA A 158 -5.51 -0.90 2.17
N HIS A 159 -6.42 -1.31 3.06
CA HIS A 159 -7.69 -0.61 3.23
C HIS A 159 -7.57 0.84 3.73
N PHE A 160 -6.42 1.28 4.25
CA PHE A 160 -6.20 2.64 4.72
C PHE A 160 -5.31 3.48 3.81
N GLN A 161 -5.09 3.01 2.58
CA GLN A 161 -4.35 3.74 1.54
C GLN A 161 -5.27 4.27 0.45
N ASP A 162 -4.78 5.25 -0.31
CA ASP A 162 -5.52 5.77 -1.47
C ASP A 162 -5.77 4.62 -2.47
N PHE A 163 -4.74 3.79 -2.69
CA PHE A 163 -4.83 2.50 -3.38
C PHE A 163 -4.23 1.38 -2.52
N GLY A 164 -5.07 0.48 -2.07
CA GLY A 164 -4.67 -0.77 -1.44
C GLY A 164 -4.73 -1.91 -2.44
N ILE A 165 -3.64 -2.66 -2.61
CA ILE A 165 -3.62 -3.84 -3.47
C ILE A 165 -3.49 -5.07 -2.59
N ILE A 166 -4.41 -6.02 -2.72
CA ILE A 166 -4.47 -7.22 -1.90
C ILE A 166 -4.40 -8.44 -2.81
N GLY A 167 -3.37 -9.26 -2.63
CA GLY A 167 -3.25 -10.56 -3.29
C GLY A 167 -4.37 -11.49 -2.86
N CYS A 168 -4.99 -12.16 -3.81
CA CYS A 168 -5.99 -13.18 -3.59
C CYS A 168 -5.70 -14.39 -4.46
N THR A 169 -6.32 -15.50 -4.11
CA THR A 169 -6.29 -16.70 -4.95
C THR A 169 -7.72 -17.12 -5.25
N LYS A 170 -7.95 -17.70 -6.43
CA LYS A 170 -9.16 -18.48 -6.74
C LYS A 170 -8.82 -19.97 -6.59
N PRO A 171 -8.96 -20.58 -5.40
CA PRO A 171 -8.58 -21.97 -5.21
C PRO A 171 -9.37 -22.89 -6.13
N ILE A 172 -8.65 -23.79 -6.79
CA ILE A 172 -9.19 -24.86 -7.62
C ILE A 172 -9.43 -26.08 -6.73
N TYR A 173 -10.60 -26.67 -6.84
CA TYR A 173 -11.00 -27.85 -6.09
C TYR A 173 -10.94 -29.09 -6.96
N ASP A 174 -10.17 -30.08 -6.53
CA ASP A 174 -10.10 -31.41 -7.10
C ASP A 174 -10.92 -32.37 -6.23
N MET A 175 -12.08 -32.77 -6.74
CA MET A 175 -13.02 -33.61 -6.00
C MET A 175 -12.51 -35.03 -5.77
N ASP A 176 -11.67 -35.54 -6.67
CA ASP A 176 -11.19 -36.93 -6.63
C ASP A 176 -10.14 -37.10 -5.53
N ARG A 177 -9.37 -36.04 -5.25
CA ARG A 177 -8.41 -36.00 -4.14
C ARG A 177 -9.06 -35.74 -2.78
N CYS A 178 -10.33 -35.36 -2.73
CA CYS A 178 -10.99 -34.99 -1.49
C CYS A 178 -11.50 -36.22 -0.72
N ILE A 179 -11.09 -36.35 0.53
CA ILE A 179 -11.50 -37.43 1.44
C ILE A 179 -12.59 -37.02 2.44
N GLY A 180 -13.20 -35.83 2.28
CA GLY A 180 -14.32 -35.40 3.12
C GLY A 180 -13.99 -35.06 4.59
N CYS A 181 -12.71 -34.92 4.97
CA CYS A 181 -12.29 -34.73 6.37
C CYS A 181 -12.74 -33.40 7.04
N GLY A 182 -13.26 -32.44 6.27
CA GLY A 182 -13.75 -31.14 6.77
C GLY A 182 -12.67 -30.19 7.30
N ALA A 183 -11.37 -30.46 7.11
CA ALA A 183 -10.30 -29.61 7.62
C ALA A 183 -10.34 -28.18 7.07
N CYS A 184 -10.55 -28.03 5.75
CA CYS A 184 -10.70 -26.73 5.10
C CYS A 184 -11.95 -25.97 5.58
N MET A 185 -13.05 -26.67 5.85
CA MET A 185 -14.29 -26.10 6.38
C MET A 185 -14.06 -25.50 7.76
N ARG A 186 -13.56 -26.30 8.72
CA ARG A 186 -13.25 -25.83 10.09
C ARG A 186 -12.26 -24.66 10.07
N LYS A 187 -11.28 -24.68 9.15
CA LYS A 187 -10.33 -23.57 9.01
C LYS A 187 -11.00 -22.31 8.47
N CYS A 188 -11.83 -22.42 7.44
CA CYS A 188 -12.57 -21.30 6.87
C CYS A 188 -13.53 -20.68 7.89
N GLU A 189 -14.14 -21.52 8.73
CA GLU A 189 -15.01 -21.08 9.80
C GLU A 189 -14.30 -20.23 10.85
N LYS A 190 -13.15 -20.69 11.32
CA LYS A 190 -12.38 -20.01 12.35
C LYS A 190 -11.64 -18.76 11.86
N ALA A 191 -11.16 -18.78 10.60
CA ALA A 191 -10.17 -17.81 10.14
C ALA A 191 -10.62 -16.92 8.96
N ALA A 192 -11.76 -17.20 8.32
CA ALA A 192 -12.20 -16.51 7.11
C ALA A 192 -13.72 -16.27 7.10
N THR A 193 -14.39 -16.60 6.01
CA THR A 193 -15.78 -16.18 5.73
C THR A 193 -16.83 -17.26 5.88
N ARG A 194 -16.50 -18.45 6.42
CA ARG A 194 -17.48 -19.54 6.62
C ARG A 194 -18.19 -20.01 5.33
N VAL A 195 -17.48 -20.00 4.20
CA VAL A 195 -18.06 -20.28 2.86
C VAL A 195 -17.93 -21.72 2.38
N LEU A 196 -17.43 -22.62 3.22
CA LEU A 196 -17.26 -24.02 2.87
C LEU A 196 -18.20 -24.87 3.71
N SER A 197 -18.81 -25.88 3.11
CA SER A 197 -19.70 -26.85 3.78
C SER A 197 -19.44 -28.26 3.26
N LEU A 198 -19.77 -29.27 4.06
CA LEU A 198 -19.77 -30.67 3.62
C LEU A 198 -21.14 -31.00 3.01
N ASN A 199 -21.15 -31.61 1.83
CA ASN A 199 -22.36 -32.05 1.15
C ASN A 199 -22.67 -33.53 1.39
N ASP A 200 -23.84 -33.98 0.92
CA ASP A 200 -24.34 -35.35 1.12
C ASP A 200 -23.44 -36.43 0.49
N ARG A 201 -22.54 -36.04 -0.43
CA ARG A 201 -21.56 -36.93 -1.07
C ARG A 201 -20.24 -37.01 -0.29
N GLY A 202 -20.16 -36.39 0.90
CA GLY A 202 -18.94 -36.29 1.68
C GLY A 202 -17.87 -35.41 1.01
N LYS A 203 -18.27 -34.48 0.15
CA LYS A 203 -17.38 -33.53 -0.55
C LYS A 203 -17.66 -32.10 -0.08
N ILE A 204 -16.78 -31.17 -0.47
CA ILE A 204 -16.87 -29.77 -0.04
C ILE A 204 -17.59 -28.94 -1.09
N ASP A 205 -18.67 -28.29 -0.68
CA ASP A 205 -19.30 -27.20 -1.43
C ASP A 205 -18.69 -25.86 -1.02
N LYS A 206 -18.71 -24.89 -1.94
CA LYS A 206 -18.12 -23.57 -1.75
C LYS A 206 -19.04 -22.48 -2.27
N ASP A 207 -19.41 -21.55 -1.39
CA ASP A 207 -19.99 -20.28 -1.80
C ASP A 207 -18.88 -19.40 -2.42
N THR A 208 -18.93 -19.27 -3.75
CA THR A 208 -17.95 -18.51 -4.53
C THR A 208 -18.17 -17.00 -4.43
N CYS A 209 -19.39 -16.54 -4.11
CA CYS A 209 -19.73 -15.13 -3.98
C CYS A 209 -19.05 -14.52 -2.74
N CYS A 210 -19.15 -15.20 -1.60
CA CYS A 210 -18.63 -14.70 -0.32
C CYS A 210 -17.15 -15.05 -0.06
N CYS A 211 -16.51 -15.82 -0.96
CA CYS A 211 -15.13 -16.23 -0.81
C CYS A 211 -14.17 -15.05 -1.00
N VAL A 212 -13.40 -14.73 0.04
CA VAL A 212 -12.41 -13.64 -0.04
C VAL A 212 -11.10 -14.03 -0.72
N GLY A 213 -10.92 -15.30 -1.10
CA GLY A 213 -9.71 -15.77 -1.78
C GLY A 213 -8.48 -15.78 -0.88
N CYS A 214 -8.64 -16.12 0.41
CA CYS A 214 -7.55 -16.10 1.39
C CYS A 214 -6.57 -17.27 1.26
N GLY A 215 -6.94 -18.37 0.61
CA GLY A 215 -6.10 -19.56 0.45
C GLY A 215 -6.00 -20.46 1.70
N GLU A 216 -6.73 -20.17 2.78
CA GLU A 216 -6.71 -21.01 4.00
C GLU A 216 -7.14 -22.46 3.71
N CYS A 217 -8.05 -22.68 2.76
CA CYS A 217 -8.45 -24.02 2.34
C CYS A 217 -7.32 -24.82 1.68
N VAL A 218 -6.43 -24.14 0.93
CA VAL A 218 -5.25 -24.76 0.30
C VAL A 218 -4.28 -25.21 1.38
N ILE A 219 -3.96 -24.31 2.32
CA ILE A 219 -3.01 -24.59 3.40
C ILE A 219 -3.53 -25.70 4.33
N ALA A 220 -4.83 -25.74 4.59
CA ALA A 220 -5.43 -26.70 5.52
C ALA A 220 -5.71 -28.08 4.90
N CYS A 221 -5.59 -28.26 3.58
CA CYS A 221 -5.98 -29.51 2.93
C CYS A 221 -4.86 -30.55 2.98
N PRO A 222 -5.01 -31.68 3.72
CA PRO A 222 -3.95 -32.67 3.86
C PRO A 222 -3.69 -33.46 2.57
N THR A 223 -4.70 -33.60 1.71
CA THR A 223 -4.58 -34.37 0.45
C THR A 223 -4.24 -33.50 -0.76
N GLY A 224 -4.14 -32.17 -0.57
CA GLY A 224 -3.94 -31.22 -1.67
C GLY A 224 -5.11 -31.14 -2.67
N ALA A 225 -6.33 -31.49 -2.24
CA ALA A 225 -7.55 -31.33 -3.04
C ALA A 225 -7.86 -29.85 -3.35
N TRP A 226 -7.37 -28.92 -2.53
CA TRP A 226 -7.37 -27.49 -2.85
C TRP A 226 -6.00 -27.09 -3.34
N ARG A 227 -5.93 -26.44 -4.51
CA ARG A 227 -4.69 -25.89 -5.06
C ARG A 227 -4.84 -24.43 -5.45
N ARG A 228 -3.72 -23.70 -5.44
CA ARG A 228 -3.64 -22.37 -6.05
C ARG A 228 -3.64 -22.54 -7.58
N PRO A 229 -4.27 -21.62 -8.33
CA PRO A 229 -4.11 -21.58 -9.79
C PRO A 229 -2.69 -21.13 -10.16
N ASP A 230 -2.26 -21.41 -11.39
CA ASP A 230 -0.94 -21.02 -11.92
C ASP A 230 -0.86 -19.52 -12.30
N LYS A 231 -1.75 -18.71 -11.73
CA LYS A 231 -1.87 -17.27 -11.97
C LYS A 231 -2.21 -16.55 -10.68
N ASP A 232 -1.58 -15.39 -10.50
CA ASP A 232 -1.82 -14.51 -9.37
C ASP A 232 -3.04 -13.62 -9.63
N PHE A 233 -3.82 -13.43 -8.57
CA PHE A 233 -4.95 -12.51 -8.59
C PHE A 233 -4.80 -11.43 -7.54
N TYR A 234 -5.36 -10.27 -7.84
CA TYR A 234 -5.31 -9.09 -7.00
C TYR A 234 -6.69 -8.45 -6.85
N LYS A 235 -6.86 -7.74 -5.74
CA LYS A 235 -7.97 -6.83 -5.50
C LYS A 235 -7.42 -5.42 -5.33
N ILE A 236 -8.15 -4.44 -5.83
CA ILE A 236 -7.89 -3.03 -5.56
C ILE A 236 -8.94 -2.53 -4.58
N ILE A 237 -8.47 -2.07 -3.43
CA ILE A 237 -9.23 -1.34 -2.42
C ILE A 237 -8.93 0.14 -2.62
N LEU A 238 -9.98 0.95 -2.73
CA LEU A 238 -9.88 2.34 -3.14
C LEU A 238 -10.31 3.29 -2.02
N GLY A 239 -9.63 4.43 -1.94
CA GLY A 239 -10.09 5.62 -1.21
C GLY A 239 -9.91 5.56 0.30
N GLY A 240 -9.10 4.64 0.81
CA GLY A 240 -8.75 4.58 2.23
C GLY A 240 -7.94 5.80 2.66
N ARG A 241 -8.32 6.43 3.78
CA ARG A 241 -7.57 7.55 4.33
C ARG A 241 -7.69 7.64 5.84
N THR A 242 -6.60 8.03 6.46
CA THR A 242 -6.54 8.48 7.85
C THR A 242 -6.33 9.99 7.86
N GLY A 243 -6.94 10.72 8.80
CA GLY A 243 -6.79 12.18 8.86
C GLY A 243 -7.67 12.80 9.93
N LYS A 244 -7.63 14.13 10.02
CA LYS A 244 -8.32 14.89 11.07
C LYS A 244 -9.80 15.18 10.79
N GLN A 245 -10.20 15.20 9.52
CA GLN A 245 -11.55 15.63 9.13
C GLN A 245 -12.45 14.43 8.80
N TYR A 246 -12.04 13.58 7.85
CA TYR A 246 -12.88 12.49 7.33
C TYR A 246 -12.08 11.19 7.13
N PRO A 247 -11.64 10.51 8.20
CA PRO A 247 -11.03 9.20 8.07
C PRO A 247 -12.07 8.20 7.51
N ARG A 248 -11.62 7.31 6.62
CA ARG A 248 -12.46 6.23 6.10
C ARG A 248 -11.65 5.01 5.70
N MET A 249 -12.27 3.85 5.85
CA MET A 249 -11.77 2.60 5.30
C MET A 249 -12.12 2.52 3.81
N GLY A 250 -11.14 2.15 3.00
CA GLY A 250 -11.31 1.96 1.57
C GLY A 250 -12.26 0.82 1.24
N LYS A 251 -12.84 0.89 0.05
CA LYS A 251 -13.84 -0.07 -0.45
C LYS A 251 -13.30 -0.80 -1.67
N MET A 252 -13.81 -2.00 -1.94
CA MET A 252 -13.39 -2.77 -3.11
C MET A 252 -13.80 -2.02 -4.38
N PHE A 253 -12.80 -1.71 -5.21
CA PHE A 253 -12.98 -1.13 -6.55
C PHE A 253 -12.91 -2.22 -7.63
N ALA A 254 -11.96 -3.13 -7.50
CA ALA A 254 -11.78 -4.23 -8.44
C ALA A 254 -11.36 -5.51 -7.74
N ASN A 255 -11.75 -6.65 -8.31
CA ASN A 255 -11.45 -7.98 -7.78
C ASN A 255 -11.01 -8.92 -8.91
N TRP A 256 -10.24 -9.94 -8.55
CA TRP A 256 -9.76 -10.98 -9.47
C TRP A 256 -9.00 -10.45 -10.68
N LEU A 257 -8.23 -9.38 -10.47
CA LEU A 257 -7.37 -8.80 -11.48
C LEU A 257 -6.07 -9.60 -11.63
N THR A 258 -5.59 -9.73 -12.86
CA THR A 258 -4.18 -10.10 -13.12
C THR A 258 -3.24 -8.96 -12.74
N GLU A 259 -1.94 -9.25 -12.64
CA GLU A 259 -0.94 -8.23 -12.33
C GLU A 259 -0.94 -7.14 -13.41
N GLU A 260 -1.03 -7.54 -14.68
CA GLU A 260 -1.04 -6.66 -15.85
C GLU A 260 -2.21 -5.67 -15.78
N SER A 261 -3.41 -6.15 -15.44
CA SER A 261 -4.58 -5.28 -15.27
C SER A 261 -4.40 -4.29 -14.11
N VAL A 262 -3.78 -4.70 -12.99
CA VAL A 262 -3.48 -3.77 -11.88
C VAL A 262 -2.51 -2.68 -12.34
N LEU A 263 -1.41 -3.06 -12.98
CA LEU A 263 -0.39 -2.11 -13.44
C LEU A 263 -0.97 -1.13 -14.48
N ALA A 264 -1.78 -1.63 -15.41
CA ALA A 264 -2.45 -0.80 -16.42
C ALA A 264 -3.39 0.23 -15.79
N ILE A 265 -4.24 -0.18 -14.83
CA ILE A 265 -5.09 0.73 -14.07
C ILE A 265 -4.25 1.79 -13.36
N MET A 266 -3.20 1.38 -12.65
CA MET A 266 -2.37 2.30 -11.86
C MET A 266 -1.62 3.32 -12.73
N SER A 267 -1.31 2.98 -13.99
CA SER A 267 -0.65 3.89 -14.93
C SER A 267 -1.49 5.11 -15.30
N ASN A 268 -2.81 5.04 -15.13
CA ASN A 268 -3.72 6.16 -15.37
C ASN A 268 -3.78 7.19 -14.22
N TRP A 269 -3.22 6.87 -13.04
CA TRP A 269 -3.29 7.75 -11.87
C TRP A 269 -2.66 9.14 -12.04
N PRO A 270 -1.46 9.30 -12.63
CA PRO A 270 -0.85 10.62 -12.82
C PRO A 270 -1.74 11.54 -13.68
N ARG A 271 -2.25 11.02 -14.79
CA ARG A 271 -3.14 11.74 -15.71
C ARG A 271 -4.46 12.14 -15.05
N PHE A 272 -5.07 11.23 -14.28
CA PHE A 272 -6.26 11.55 -13.50
C PHE A 272 -6.00 12.67 -12.48
N SER A 273 -4.88 12.57 -11.74
CA SER A 273 -4.52 13.56 -10.72
C SER A 273 -4.28 14.94 -11.32
N GLU A 274 -3.60 14.99 -12.46
CA GLU A 274 -3.37 16.22 -13.23
C GLU A 274 -4.69 16.87 -13.65
N TRP A 275 -5.61 16.08 -14.19
CA TRP A 275 -6.93 16.55 -14.64
C TRP A 275 -7.75 17.14 -13.51
N VAL A 276 -7.89 16.42 -12.38
CA VAL A 276 -8.69 16.91 -11.22
C VAL A 276 -8.10 18.19 -10.61
N LEU A 277 -6.78 18.34 -10.66
CA LEU A 277 -6.06 19.47 -10.08
C LEU A 277 -5.79 20.61 -11.06
N GLY A 278 -6.17 20.47 -12.33
CA GLY A 278 -5.91 21.47 -13.37
C GLY A 278 -4.41 21.76 -13.56
N GLY A 279 -3.57 20.71 -13.53
CA GLY A 279 -2.12 20.82 -13.71
C GLY A 279 -1.34 21.32 -12.49
N LYS A 280 -1.99 21.79 -11.42
CA LYS A 280 -1.31 22.35 -10.24
C LYS A 280 -1.13 21.29 -9.14
N PRO A 281 0.09 20.80 -8.88
CA PRO A 281 0.30 19.79 -7.85
C PRO A 281 0.06 20.36 -6.46
N VAL A 282 -1.04 19.96 -5.84
CA VAL A 282 -1.40 20.28 -4.46
C VAL A 282 -1.38 19.00 -3.63
N TYR A 283 -0.93 19.10 -2.39
CA TYR A 283 -0.99 17.98 -1.47
C TYR A 283 -2.45 17.71 -1.07
N ILE A 284 -3.01 16.64 -1.61
CA ILE A 284 -4.35 16.15 -1.28
C ILE A 284 -4.36 14.63 -1.34
N HIS A 285 -5.07 13.99 -0.41
CA HIS A 285 -5.20 12.53 -0.43
C HIS A 285 -6.03 12.11 -1.64
N GLY A 286 -5.66 10.99 -2.26
CA GLY A 286 -6.33 10.47 -3.45
C GLY A 286 -7.81 10.19 -3.21
N GLY A 287 -8.19 9.77 -2.00
CA GLY A 287 -9.60 9.69 -1.61
C GLY A 287 -10.38 10.99 -1.84
N HIS A 288 -9.81 12.16 -1.52
CA HIS A 288 -10.47 13.45 -1.75
C HIS A 288 -10.48 13.85 -3.23
N LEU A 289 -9.48 13.42 -4.01
CA LEU A 289 -9.48 13.63 -5.47
C LEU A 289 -10.63 12.87 -6.12
N ILE A 290 -10.86 11.63 -5.69
CA ILE A 290 -11.98 10.80 -6.15
C ILE A 290 -13.32 11.43 -5.76
N ASP A 291 -13.44 11.92 -4.52
CA ASP A 291 -14.66 12.60 -4.05
C ASP A 291 -14.95 13.86 -4.89
N ARG A 292 -13.91 14.61 -5.27
CA ARG A 292 -14.03 15.83 -6.10
C ARG A 292 -14.40 15.52 -7.55
N ALA A 293 -13.86 14.45 -8.12
CA ALA A 293 -14.14 14.04 -9.50
C ALA A 293 -15.50 13.34 -9.64
N GLY A 294 -15.95 12.68 -8.58
CA GLY A 294 -17.03 11.69 -8.64
C GLY A 294 -16.51 10.31 -9.05
N TYR A 295 -17.09 9.26 -8.46
CA TYR A 295 -16.65 7.88 -8.67
C TYR A 295 -16.76 7.43 -10.14
N GLU A 296 -17.85 7.76 -10.82
CA GLU A 296 -18.04 7.37 -12.22
C GLU A 296 -16.96 7.96 -13.13
N LYS A 297 -16.63 9.24 -12.93
CA LYS A 297 -15.58 9.89 -13.72
C LYS A 297 -14.19 9.34 -13.42
N PHE A 298 -13.92 9.04 -12.14
CA PHE A 298 -12.71 8.32 -11.76
C PHE A 298 -12.64 6.95 -12.45
N LYS A 299 -13.72 6.15 -12.43
CA LYS A 299 -13.78 4.83 -13.04
C LYS A 299 -13.49 4.88 -14.54
N GLU A 300 -14.09 5.83 -15.27
CA GLU A 300 -13.81 6.07 -16.69
C GLU A 300 -12.31 6.31 -16.94
N PHE A 301 -11.71 7.27 -16.22
CA PHE A 301 -10.30 7.63 -16.39
C PHE A 301 -9.34 6.46 -16.10
N MET A 302 -9.64 5.69 -15.06
CA MET A 302 -8.77 4.61 -14.60
C MET A 302 -8.86 3.38 -15.50
N LEU A 303 -9.97 3.18 -16.22
CA LEU A 303 -10.18 2.05 -17.13
C LEU A 303 -9.93 2.40 -18.60
N GLU A 304 -9.68 3.67 -18.92
CA GLU A 304 -9.38 4.09 -20.29
C GLU A 304 -8.12 3.38 -20.82
N GLY A 305 -8.26 2.71 -21.97
CA GLY A 305 -7.17 1.96 -22.61
C GLY A 305 -6.76 0.68 -21.88
N VAL A 306 -7.47 0.27 -20.82
CA VAL A 306 -7.12 -0.92 -20.04
C VAL A 306 -7.84 -2.16 -20.58
N THR A 307 -7.08 -3.20 -20.93
CA THR A 307 -7.64 -4.54 -21.19
C THR A 307 -7.68 -5.34 -19.89
N LEU A 308 -8.89 -5.67 -19.43
CA LEU A 308 -9.12 -6.46 -18.23
C LEU A 308 -9.11 -7.97 -18.55
N ASN A 309 -8.62 -8.77 -17.61
CA ASN A 309 -8.70 -10.23 -17.72
C ASN A 309 -10.16 -10.72 -17.56
N PRO A 310 -10.53 -11.88 -18.12
CA PRO A 310 -11.92 -12.37 -18.13
C PRO A 310 -12.54 -12.56 -16.75
N GLU A 311 -11.73 -12.82 -15.73
CA GLU A 311 -12.18 -13.04 -14.37
C GLU A 311 -12.45 -11.76 -13.58
N ALA A 312 -12.06 -10.60 -14.12
CA ALA A 312 -12.09 -9.33 -13.42
C ALA A 312 -13.52 -8.89 -13.08
N PHE A 313 -13.68 -8.34 -11.88
CA PHE A 313 -14.90 -7.65 -11.48
C PHE A 313 -14.54 -6.22 -11.15
N ILE A 314 -15.30 -5.27 -11.68
CA ILE A 314 -15.20 -3.84 -11.38
C ILE A 314 -16.47 -3.44 -10.63
N ALA A 315 -16.30 -2.66 -9.57
CA ALA A 315 -17.42 -2.12 -8.81
C ALA A 315 -18.24 -1.18 -9.69
N GLU A 316 -19.54 -1.47 -9.86
CA GLU A 316 -20.44 -0.58 -10.57
C GLU A 316 -20.61 0.74 -9.81
N HIS A 317 -20.77 0.65 -8.49
CA HIS A 317 -20.88 1.78 -7.56
C HIS A 317 -20.08 1.53 -6.27
N ILE A 318 -19.68 2.60 -5.60
CA ILE A 318 -19.06 2.54 -4.27
C ILE A 318 -19.83 3.42 -3.29
N ASN A 319 -20.41 2.78 -2.27
CA ASN A 319 -21.05 3.47 -1.15
C ASN A 319 -19.99 3.79 -0.09
N TRP A 320 -19.57 5.05 -0.05
CA TRP A 320 -18.64 5.55 0.97
C TRP A 320 -19.36 5.62 2.32
N THR A 321 -18.77 5.01 3.34
CA THR A 321 -19.20 5.19 4.73
C THR A 321 -18.14 6.05 5.41
N GLU A 322 -18.41 7.34 5.53
CA GLU A 322 -17.51 8.23 6.26
C GLU A 322 -17.76 8.11 7.76
N THR A 323 -16.68 8.09 8.53
CA THR A 323 -16.79 8.18 9.98
C THR A 323 -16.58 9.63 10.36
N GLU A 324 -17.56 10.21 11.05
CA GLU A 324 -17.41 11.52 11.65
C GLU A 324 -16.31 11.46 12.72
N TYR A 325 -15.31 12.35 12.62
CA TYR A 325 -14.22 12.41 13.58
C TYR A 325 -14.34 13.68 14.42
N ARG A 326 -14.91 13.53 15.62
CA ARG A 326 -14.99 14.57 16.65
C ARG A 326 -14.35 14.07 17.93
N SER A 327 -13.81 14.98 18.73
CA SER A 327 -13.05 14.65 19.95
C SER A 327 -13.82 13.81 20.97
N ASN A 328 -15.15 13.97 21.06
CA ASN A 328 -15.98 13.35 22.12
C ASN A 328 -17.15 12.54 21.56
N ILE A 329 -16.95 11.77 20.49
CA ILE A 329 -17.96 10.83 19.97
C ILE A 329 -18.02 9.55 20.83
N HIS A 330 -19.23 9.10 21.18
CA HIS A 330 -19.52 7.92 22.02
C HIS A 330 -18.91 7.89 23.43
N VAL A 331 -18.38 9.02 23.90
CA VAL A 331 -17.81 9.15 25.24
C VAL A 331 -18.60 10.16 26.06
N LYS A 332 -18.58 9.99 27.39
CA LYS A 332 -19.11 10.97 28.36
C LYS A 332 -18.03 11.29 29.40
N PRO A 333 -18.06 12.48 30.01
CA PRO A 333 -17.15 12.86 31.10
C PRO A 333 -17.12 11.82 32.23
N LEU A 334 -15.96 11.67 32.90
CA LEU A 334 -15.74 10.69 33.97
C LEU A 334 -16.79 10.81 35.09
N GLU A 335 -17.08 12.04 35.50
CA GLU A 335 -18.12 12.42 36.47
C GLU A 335 -19.53 11.89 36.14
N LYS A 336 -19.81 11.49 34.89
CA LYS A 336 -21.09 10.91 34.48
C LYS A 336 -21.08 9.38 34.49
N HIS A 337 -19.97 8.73 34.82
CA HIS A 337 -19.88 7.28 34.97
C HIS A 337 -20.23 6.88 36.40
N LEU A 338 -21.15 5.93 36.55
CA LEU A 338 -21.63 5.48 37.87
C LEU A 338 -20.63 4.55 38.57
N THR A 339 -19.74 3.93 37.81
CA THR A 339 -18.89 2.82 38.25
C THR A 339 -17.40 3.08 38.09
N VAL A 340 -17.03 4.21 37.47
CA VAL A 340 -15.63 4.60 37.27
C VAL A 340 -15.39 5.80 38.19
N LYS A 341 -14.63 5.58 39.27
CA LYS A 341 -14.21 6.62 40.22
C LYS A 341 -13.10 7.48 39.65
#